data_AF-A0A2T3W9K7-F1
#
_entry.id   AF-A0A2T3W9K7-F1
#
_cell.length_a   1.000
_cell.length_b   1.000
_cell.length_c   1.000
_cell.angle_alpha   90.00
_cell.angle_beta   90.00
_cell.angle_gamma   90.00
#
_symmetry.space_group_name_H-M   'P 1'
#
loop_
_entity.id
_entity.type
_entity.pdbx_description
1 polymer ?
#
loop_
_entity_poly.entity_id
_entity_poly.type
_entity_poly.pdbx_seq_one_letter_code
_entity_poly.pdbx_strand_id
1 'polypeptide(L)'
;MNFKNWGFSALLWGILAVSGAATAAQAVTTSKVNLRQYLGSVSRVIAVLPANAALTVQFCTGGWCKVTYGRFYGYVAQTYLRMMPSGPRLNSVPSASRSALYFANCGAARAAGKAPLFRGSPGYRAALDRDGDGRACE
;
A
#
# COMPACT_ATOMS: atom_id res chain seq x y z
N MET A 1 -45.94 45.45 10.85
CA MET A 1 -46.12 44.96 9.46
C MET A 1 -45.20 43.74 9.28
N ASN A 2 -45.69 42.51 9.39
CA ASN A 2 -46.16 41.63 8.30
C ASN A 2 -45.20 41.49 7.11
N PHE A 3 -44.33 40.47 7.13
CA PHE A 3 -43.93 39.76 5.91
C PHE A 3 -44.06 38.24 6.13
N LYS A 4 -45.03 37.69 5.43
CA LYS A 4 -45.45 36.29 5.38
C LYS A 4 -44.38 35.41 4.74
N ASN A 5 -43.99 34.37 5.49
CA ASN A 5 -43.87 32.97 5.08
C ASN A 5 -43.85 32.69 3.56
N TRP A 6 -42.67 32.38 3.02
CA TRP A 6 -42.48 31.56 1.82
C TRP A 6 -41.49 30.45 2.17
N GLY A 7 -41.98 29.21 2.21
CA GLY A 7 -41.18 28.03 2.52
C GLY A 7 -40.33 27.60 1.34
N PHE A 8 -39.06 27.30 1.60
CA PHE A 8 -38.28 26.35 0.82
C PHE A 8 -37.53 25.46 1.79
N SER A 9 -38.00 24.21 1.87
CA SER A 9 -37.36 23.07 2.50
C SER A 9 -35.87 23.03 2.16
N ALA A 10 -35.02 23.38 3.12
CA ALA A 10 -33.61 23.03 3.09
C ALA A 10 -33.48 21.57 3.54
N LEU A 11 -33.84 20.67 2.62
CA LEU A 11 -33.39 19.29 2.63
C LEU A 11 -31.84 19.29 2.63
N LEU A 12 -31.27 18.61 3.62
CA LEU A 12 -29.91 18.04 3.63
C LEU A 12 -28.81 18.90 2.97
N TRP A 13 -28.25 19.85 3.72
CA TRP A 13 -26.83 20.18 3.53
C TRP A 13 -26.03 19.22 4.41
N GLY A 14 -25.68 18.09 3.78
CA GLY A 14 -24.94 17.00 4.40
C GLY A 14 -23.68 17.50 5.07
N ILE A 15 -23.56 17.17 6.36
CA ILE A 15 -22.29 17.18 7.06
C ILE A 15 -21.42 16.12 6.37
N LEU A 16 -20.59 16.55 5.41
CA LEU A 16 -19.45 15.78 4.95
C LEU A 16 -18.42 15.78 6.08
N ALA A 17 -18.55 14.84 7.00
CA ALA A 17 -17.42 14.40 7.80
C ALA A 17 -16.44 13.73 6.82
N VAL A 18 -15.52 14.51 6.25
CA VAL A 18 -14.36 13.97 5.55
C VAL A 18 -13.53 13.25 6.61
N SER A 19 -13.69 11.93 6.67
CA SER A 19 -12.78 11.03 7.36
C SER A 19 -11.40 11.21 6.75
N GLY A 20 -10.57 12.09 7.34
CA GLY A 20 -9.17 12.18 6.98
C GLY A 20 -8.50 10.86 7.34
N ALA A 21 -8.36 9.96 6.37
CA ALA A 21 -7.45 8.83 6.51
C ALA A 21 -6.04 9.40 6.64
N ALA A 22 -5.49 9.38 7.85
CA ALA A 22 -4.09 9.72 8.09
C ALA A 22 -3.22 8.65 7.42
N THR A 23 -2.93 8.85 6.13
CA THR A 23 -1.95 8.07 5.39
C THR A 23 -0.56 8.50 5.82
N ALA A 24 0.10 7.68 6.62
CA ALA A 24 1.55 7.79 6.83
C ALA A 24 2.13 6.47 7.32
N ALA A 25 3.17 5.98 6.65
CA ALA A 25 4.08 5.02 7.27
C ALA A 25 4.72 5.72 8.47
N GLN A 26 4.31 5.30 9.66
CA GLN A 26 4.74 5.90 10.91
C GLN A 26 6.10 5.31 11.25
N ALA A 27 7.12 6.15 11.35
CA ALA A 27 8.33 5.77 12.05
C ALA A 27 8.41 6.59 13.32
N VAL A 28 8.96 6.00 14.37
CA VAL A 28 9.34 6.75 15.58
C VAL A 28 10.84 6.84 15.66
N THR A 29 11.35 7.98 16.11
CA THR A 29 12.76 8.10 16.46
C THR A 29 13.04 7.25 17.70
N THR A 30 14.13 6.49 17.71
CA THR A 30 14.55 5.72 18.90
C THR A 30 15.26 6.60 19.93
N SER A 31 15.93 7.65 19.43
CA SER A 31 16.73 8.59 20.22
C SER A 31 16.59 10.01 19.67
N LYS A 32 17.14 10.99 20.40
CA LYS A 32 17.29 12.35 19.89
C LYS A 32 18.13 12.34 18.61
N VAL A 33 17.63 12.95 17.53
CA VAL A 33 18.30 12.91 16.22
C VAL A 33 18.11 14.19 15.42
N ASN A 34 19.13 14.56 14.64
CA ASN A 34 19.10 15.75 13.78
C ASN A 34 18.27 15.49 12.52
N LEU A 35 17.30 16.36 12.26
CA LEU A 35 16.63 16.47 10.98
C LEU A 35 17.44 17.42 10.09
N ARG A 36 17.79 16.95 8.89
CA ARG A 36 18.69 17.68 7.99
C ARG A 36 18.00 18.07 6.69
N GLN A 37 18.49 19.11 6.04
CA GLN A 37 17.91 19.61 4.79
C GLN A 37 18.14 18.64 3.61
N TYR A 38 19.31 18.00 3.57
CA TYR A 38 19.71 17.07 2.50
C TYR A 38 20.25 15.76 3.06
N LEU A 39 20.37 14.77 2.19
CA LEU A 39 21.01 13.48 2.46
C LEU A 39 22.50 13.66 2.80
N GLY A 40 22.93 13.00 3.89
CA GLY A 40 24.32 13.03 4.38
C GLY A 40 24.49 13.65 5.78
N SER A 41 25.57 13.28 6.46
CA SER A 41 25.88 13.73 7.84
C SER A 41 26.45 15.16 7.91
N VAL A 42 26.90 15.71 6.78
CA VAL A 42 27.46 17.07 6.67
C VAL A 42 26.40 18.12 6.33
N SER A 43 25.19 17.69 5.94
CA SER A 43 24.15 18.62 5.52
C SER A 43 23.60 19.44 6.69
N ARG A 44 23.09 20.64 6.41
CA ARG A 44 22.57 21.56 7.41
C ARG A 44 21.48 20.92 8.27
N VAL A 45 21.61 21.05 9.58
CA VAL A 45 20.55 20.67 10.55
C VAL A 45 19.48 21.76 10.57
N ILE A 46 18.23 21.36 10.37
CA ILE A 46 17.07 22.27 10.33
C ILE A 46 16.17 22.13 11.57
N ALA A 47 16.22 20.99 12.25
CA ALA A 47 15.56 20.76 13.52
C ALA A 47 16.24 19.60 14.26
N VAL A 48 15.98 19.47 15.57
CA VAL A 48 16.36 18.30 16.36
C VAL A 48 15.08 17.62 16.84
N LEU A 49 14.92 16.36 16.47
CA LEU A 49 13.78 15.54 16.85
C LEU A 49 14.04 14.91 18.22
N PRO A 50 13.07 14.93 19.15
CA PRO A 50 13.21 14.19 20.42
C PRO A 50 13.14 12.69 20.17
N ALA A 51 13.46 11.88 21.20
CA ALA A 51 13.20 10.45 21.17
C ALA A 51 11.68 10.18 21.17
N ASN A 52 11.26 9.08 20.55
CA ASN A 52 9.86 8.71 20.36
C ASN A 52 9.02 9.75 19.58
N ALA A 53 9.67 10.60 18.79
CA ALA A 53 8.97 11.52 17.89
C ALA A 53 8.33 10.71 16.75
N ALA A 54 7.02 10.82 16.58
CA ALA A 54 6.31 10.23 15.46
C ALA A 54 6.54 11.04 14.19
N LEU A 55 6.93 10.37 13.12
CA LEU A 55 7.30 10.94 11.83
C LEU A 55 6.55 10.23 10.70
N THR A 56 6.21 10.99 9.67
CA THR A 56 5.75 10.41 8.40
C THR A 56 6.96 10.16 7.50
N VAL A 57 7.22 8.90 7.18
CA VAL A 57 8.29 8.54 6.22
C VAL A 57 7.73 8.54 4.80
N GLN A 58 8.34 9.31 3.90
CA GLN A 58 7.97 9.36 2.48
C GLN A 58 8.72 8.30 1.67
N PHE A 59 10.05 8.35 1.69
CA PHE A 59 10.91 7.38 1.02
C PHE A 59 12.28 7.33 1.72
N CYS A 60 12.99 6.22 1.56
CA CYS A 60 14.35 6.04 2.08
C CYS A 60 15.31 5.71 0.94
N THR A 61 16.52 6.29 0.97
CA THR A 61 17.60 6.04 0.02
C THR A 61 18.95 6.25 0.68
N GLY A 62 19.93 5.39 0.37
CA GLY A 62 21.31 5.53 0.87
C GLY A 62 21.43 5.60 2.40
N GLY A 63 20.56 4.93 3.15
CA GLY A 63 20.55 4.96 4.63
C GLY A 63 19.92 6.20 5.27
N TRP A 64 19.30 7.07 4.46
CA TRP A 64 18.57 8.25 4.91
C TRP A 64 17.09 8.13 4.52
N CYS A 65 16.21 8.56 5.40
CA CYS A 65 14.78 8.61 5.13
C CYS A 65 14.32 10.06 5.05
N LYS A 66 13.62 10.41 3.97
CA LYS A 66 12.90 11.67 3.86
C LYS A 66 11.65 11.57 4.72
N VAL A 67 11.56 12.48 5.69
CA VAL A 67 10.51 12.47 6.70
C VAL A 67 9.84 13.84 6.80
N THR A 68 8.60 13.81 7.27
CA THR A 68 7.85 15.01 7.66
C THR A 68 7.59 14.97 9.16
N TYR A 69 7.92 16.06 9.85
CA TYR A 69 7.67 16.25 11.29
C TYR A 69 7.00 17.60 11.53
N GLY A 70 5.68 17.59 11.71
CA GLY A 70 4.89 18.81 11.76
C GLY A 70 5.11 19.64 10.49
N ARG A 71 5.69 20.84 10.66
CA ARG A 71 6.05 21.75 9.55
C ARG A 71 7.44 21.53 8.94
N PHE A 72 8.25 20.64 9.51
CA PHE A 72 9.61 20.39 9.05
C PHE A 72 9.65 19.26 8.04
N TYR A 73 10.37 19.50 6.94
CA TYR A 73 10.57 18.54 5.85
C TYR A 73 12.08 18.35 5.68
N GLY A 74 12.56 17.10 5.79
CA GLY A 74 13.99 16.85 5.71
C GLY A 74 14.36 15.38 5.72
N TYR A 75 15.63 15.10 5.98
CA TYR A 75 16.23 13.78 5.99
C TYR A 75 16.74 13.43 7.39
N VAL A 76 16.47 12.21 7.81
CA VAL A 76 16.97 11.64 9.06
C VAL A 76 17.64 10.29 8.76
N ALA A 77 18.68 9.94 9.52
CA ALA A 77 19.39 8.68 9.31
C ALA A 77 18.49 7.50 9.73
N GLN A 78 18.40 6.49 8.88
CA GLN A 78 17.52 5.32 9.07
C GLN A 78 17.84 4.55 10.36
N THR A 79 19.09 4.56 10.80
CA THR A 79 19.54 3.90 12.03
C THR A 79 18.88 4.45 13.30
N TYR A 80 18.35 5.68 13.26
CA TYR A 80 17.62 6.30 14.36
C TYR A 80 16.11 6.15 14.24
N LEU A 81 15.62 5.42 13.23
CA LEU A 81 14.21 5.20 12.99
C LEU A 81 13.81 3.77 13.31
N ARG A 82 12.79 3.64 14.13
CA ARG A 82 11.99 2.43 14.23
C ARG A 82 10.81 2.58 13.28
N MET A 83 10.94 2.00 12.10
CA MET A 83 9.84 1.91 11.13
C MET A 83 8.74 1.05 11.76
N MET A 84 7.56 1.62 11.98
CA MET A 84 6.40 0.80 12.27
C MET A 84 5.97 0.17 10.95
N PRO A 85 5.71 -1.15 10.91
CA PRO A 85 5.07 -1.71 9.75
C PRO A 85 3.76 -0.93 9.55
N SER A 86 3.64 -0.30 8.38
CA SER A 86 2.33 0.08 7.87
C SER A 86 1.46 -1.17 8.00
N GLY A 87 0.25 -1.04 8.56
CA GLY A 87 -0.67 -2.17 8.80
C GLY A 87 -0.75 -3.13 7.60
N PRO A 88 -1.22 -4.37 7.83
CA PRO A 88 -0.95 -5.51 6.96
C PRO A 88 -1.02 -5.10 5.50
N ARG A 89 0.15 -5.04 4.86
CA ARG A 89 0.19 -4.91 3.41
C ARG A 89 -0.55 -6.14 2.92
N LEU A 90 -1.76 -5.98 2.40
CA LEU A 90 -2.43 -6.98 1.58
C LEU A 90 -1.72 -7.10 0.22
N ASN A 91 -0.38 -7.08 0.23
CA ASN A 91 0.49 -7.36 -0.89
C ASN A 91 1.16 -8.70 -0.63
N SER A 92 0.30 -9.67 -0.36
CA SER A 92 0.38 -11.08 -0.77
C SER A 92 -0.68 -11.78 0.07
N VAL A 93 -1.94 -11.69 -0.34
CA VAL A 93 -2.71 -12.92 -0.29
C VAL A 93 -1.97 -13.84 -1.27
N PRO A 94 -1.24 -14.89 -0.83
CA PRO A 94 -0.90 -15.94 -1.77
C PRO A 94 -2.22 -16.36 -2.37
N SER A 95 -2.34 -16.14 -3.67
CA SER A 95 -3.49 -16.47 -4.49
C SER A 95 -4.06 -17.82 -4.07
N ALA A 96 -5.11 -17.78 -3.25
CA ALA A 96 -5.99 -18.92 -3.00
C ALA A 96 -6.83 -19.22 -4.25
N SER A 97 -6.28 -18.98 -5.45
CA SER A 97 -6.84 -19.41 -6.73
C SER A 97 -5.89 -20.30 -7.54
N ARG A 98 -4.65 -20.56 -7.07
CA ARG A 98 -3.88 -21.70 -7.62
C ARG A 98 -4.41 -23.04 -7.14
N SER A 99 -5.08 -23.07 -5.98
CA SER A 99 -5.78 -24.26 -5.48
C SER A 99 -7.24 -24.35 -5.95
N ALA A 100 -7.83 -23.25 -6.43
CA ALA A 100 -9.26 -23.23 -6.78
C ALA A 100 -9.55 -23.75 -8.20
N LEU A 101 -8.62 -23.62 -9.14
CA LEU A 101 -8.79 -24.12 -10.50
C LEU A 101 -7.93 -25.36 -10.72
N TYR A 102 -8.34 -26.49 -10.15
CA TYR A 102 -7.77 -27.80 -10.45
C TYR A 102 -8.70 -28.57 -11.38
N PHE A 103 -8.32 -28.74 -12.66
CA PHE A 103 -9.11 -29.55 -13.59
C PHE A 103 -8.70 -31.01 -13.50
N ALA A 104 -9.57 -31.96 -13.20
CA ALA A 104 -9.16 -33.37 -13.14
C ALA A 104 -8.48 -33.88 -14.43
N ASN A 105 -8.89 -33.36 -15.60
CA ASN A 105 -8.33 -33.65 -16.92
C ASN A 105 -8.70 -32.55 -17.93
N CYS A 106 -8.22 -32.66 -19.17
CA CYS A 106 -8.56 -31.71 -20.24
C CYS A 106 -10.04 -31.66 -20.62
N GLY A 107 -10.81 -32.72 -20.37
CA GLY A 107 -12.26 -32.72 -20.52
C GLY A 107 -12.92 -31.74 -19.55
N ALA A 108 -12.50 -31.74 -18.28
CA ALA A 108 -12.98 -30.77 -17.29
C ALA A 108 -12.58 -29.33 -17.65
N ALA A 109 -11.38 -29.11 -18.19
CA ALA A 109 -10.93 -27.79 -18.64
C ALA A 109 -11.74 -27.26 -19.84
N ARG A 110 -12.09 -28.13 -20.80
CA ARG A 110 -12.95 -27.80 -21.95
C ARG A 110 -14.40 -27.58 -21.53
N ALA A 111 -14.95 -28.42 -20.67
CA ALA A 111 -16.30 -28.25 -20.13
C ALA A 111 -16.46 -26.94 -19.36
N ALA A 112 -15.40 -26.47 -18.69
CA ALA A 112 -15.37 -25.17 -18.03
C ALA A 112 -15.12 -23.98 -18.97
N GLY A 113 -14.90 -24.21 -20.27
CA GLY A 113 -14.55 -23.18 -21.25
C GLY A 113 -13.24 -22.48 -20.94
N LYS A 114 -12.24 -23.21 -20.41
CA LYS A 114 -10.93 -22.67 -20.00
C LYS A 114 -9.76 -23.20 -20.83
N ALA A 115 -10.00 -24.17 -21.72
CA ALA A 115 -8.99 -24.66 -22.65
C ALA A 115 -8.97 -23.81 -23.95
N PRO A 116 -7.79 -23.60 -24.57
CA PRO A 116 -6.46 -24.09 -24.17
C PRO A 116 -5.89 -23.36 -22.96
N LEU A 117 -5.18 -24.10 -22.09
CA LEU A 117 -4.57 -23.59 -20.87
C LEU A 117 -3.10 -23.24 -21.12
N PHE A 118 -2.68 -22.02 -20.79
CA PHE A 118 -1.31 -21.56 -21.02
C PHE A 118 -0.45 -21.63 -19.77
N ARG A 119 0.86 -21.94 -19.92
CA ARG A 119 1.84 -21.95 -18.83
C ARG A 119 1.76 -20.66 -18.01
N GLY A 120 1.57 -20.81 -16.70
CA GLY A 120 1.42 -19.69 -15.77
C GLY A 120 -0.04 -19.25 -15.50
N SER A 121 -1.00 -19.73 -16.30
CA SER A 121 -2.43 -19.47 -16.07
C SER A 121 -2.95 -20.29 -14.87
N PRO A 122 -3.94 -19.77 -14.12
CA PRO A 122 -4.66 -20.54 -13.11
C PRO A 122 -5.22 -21.84 -13.70
N GLY A 123 -4.80 -22.98 -13.14
CA GLY A 123 -5.22 -24.32 -13.57
C GLY A 123 -4.39 -24.97 -14.68
N TYR A 124 -3.38 -24.29 -15.22
CA TYR A 124 -2.34 -24.97 -16.00
C TYR A 124 -1.53 -25.91 -15.09
N ARG A 125 -1.30 -27.13 -15.55
CA ARG A 125 -0.30 -28.04 -14.98
C ARG A 125 0.40 -28.78 -16.11
N ALA A 126 1.68 -29.09 -15.90
CA ALA A 126 2.47 -29.87 -16.86
C ALA A 126 1.84 -31.24 -17.19
N ALA A 127 1.08 -31.85 -16.26
CA ALA A 127 0.38 -33.11 -16.53
C ALA A 127 -0.84 -32.99 -17.48
N LEU A 128 -1.28 -31.77 -17.82
CA LEU A 128 -2.30 -31.51 -18.87
C LEU A 128 -1.68 -31.11 -20.21
N ASP A 129 -0.37 -30.87 -20.21
CA ASP A 129 0.45 -30.44 -21.34
C ASP A 129 1.16 -31.68 -21.88
N ARG A 130 0.58 -32.28 -22.92
CA ARG A 130 1.00 -33.62 -23.39
C ARG A 130 2.37 -33.55 -24.06
N ASP A 131 2.66 -32.46 -24.78
CA ASP A 131 3.88 -32.28 -25.55
C ASP A 131 4.90 -31.36 -24.84
N GLY A 132 4.47 -30.62 -23.81
CA GLY A 132 5.34 -29.81 -22.96
C GLY A 132 5.63 -28.42 -23.52
N ASP A 133 4.91 -27.99 -24.56
CA ASP A 133 5.15 -26.74 -25.28
C ASP A 133 4.64 -25.49 -24.53
N GLY A 134 3.85 -25.69 -23.46
CA GLY A 134 3.24 -24.64 -22.66
C GLY A 134 1.77 -24.36 -22.98
N ARG A 135 1.14 -25.13 -23.88
CA ARG A 135 -0.29 -25.11 -24.21
C ARG A 135 -0.95 -26.44 -23.83
N ALA A 136 -1.44 -26.50 -22.60
CA ALA A 136 -2.21 -27.64 -22.14
C ALA A 136 -3.61 -27.71 -22.79
N CYS A 137 -4.07 -28.94 -23.04
CA CYS A 137 -5.41 -29.24 -23.55
C CYS A 137 -5.72 -28.68 -24.95
N GLU A 138 -4.72 -28.74 -25.83
CA GLU A 138 -4.89 -28.74 -27.29
C GLU A 138 -5.79 -29.88 -27.77
#